data_AF-A0A9D4Q5K5-F1
#
_entry.id   AF-A0A9D4Q5K5-F1
#
_cell.length_a   1.000
_cell.length_b   1.000
_cell.length_c   1.000
_cell.angle_alpha   90.00
_cell.angle_beta   90.00
_cell.angle_gamma   90.00
#
_symmetry.space_group_name_H-M   'P 1'
#
loop_
_entity.id
_entity.type
_entity.pdbx_description
1 polymer ?
#
loop_
_entity_poly.entity_id
_entity_poly.type
_entity_poly.pdbx_seq_one_letter_code
_entity_poly.pdbx_strand_id
1 'polypeptide(L)'
;MGESGKNVESDVKKGGLALALAPRPVEAISEPRAPHFLHEPPSRVEFLNGTGAVVPCVAHGSPPPRVTWSTRAGQPLHEVPGLRHMRADGSLVLPPFRAEDFKEDVHSAVYRCLATNSMGTIGSHDVRVRAGELSQVFSA
;
A
#
# COMPACT_ATOMS: atom_id res chain seq x y z
N MET A 1 -28.84 -54.14 67.87
CA MET A 1 -29.55 -54.36 66.59
C MET A 1 -29.01 -53.38 65.57
N GLY A 2 -28.60 -53.85 64.39
CA GLY A 2 -28.20 -53.00 63.26
C GLY A 2 -27.01 -53.58 62.48
N GLU A 3 -27.30 -54.14 61.31
CA GLU A 3 -26.47 -54.97 60.43
C GLU A 3 -25.35 -54.27 59.64
N SER A 4 -24.26 -55.02 59.47
CA SER A 4 -23.59 -55.43 58.21
C SER A 4 -23.85 -54.71 56.86
N GLY A 5 -22.75 -54.52 56.10
CA GLY A 5 -22.72 -54.38 54.63
C GLY A 5 -21.50 -53.58 54.14
N LYS A 6 -20.36 -54.21 53.74
CA LYS A 6 -19.89 -54.49 52.35
C LYS A 6 -20.07 -53.30 51.37
N ASN A 7 -19.19 -52.94 50.44
CA ASN A 7 -17.89 -53.36 49.91
C ASN A 7 -17.51 -52.30 48.84
N VAL A 8 -16.33 -52.48 48.23
CA VAL A 8 -15.95 -52.10 46.85
C VAL A 8 -15.19 -50.78 46.66
N GLU A 9 -13.89 -50.99 46.43
CA GLU A 9 -12.90 -50.19 45.71
C GLU A 9 -13.43 -49.56 44.40
N SER A 10 -13.06 -48.30 44.13
CA SER A 10 -13.04 -47.78 42.77
C SER A 10 -12.01 -46.65 42.64
N ASP A 11 -10.84 -47.02 42.13
CA ASP A 11 -9.87 -46.12 41.50
C ASP A 11 -10.51 -45.39 40.31
N VAL A 12 -10.85 -44.11 40.49
CA VAL A 12 -11.12 -43.20 39.37
C VAL A 12 -9.96 -42.21 39.27
N LYS A 13 -9.07 -42.47 38.30
CA LYS A 13 -8.05 -41.54 37.80
C LYS A 13 -8.67 -40.15 37.55
N LYS A 14 -8.30 -39.16 38.36
CA LYS A 14 -8.56 -37.75 38.06
C LYS A 14 -7.59 -37.27 36.98
N GLY A 15 -7.99 -37.41 35.72
CA GLY A 15 -7.42 -36.65 34.61
C GLY A 15 -7.80 -35.18 34.75
N GLY A 16 -6.93 -34.38 35.38
CA GLY A 16 -7.10 -32.93 35.43
C GLY A 16 -6.79 -32.31 34.08
N LEU A 17 -7.77 -31.68 33.44
CA LEU A 17 -7.55 -30.80 32.30
C LEU A 17 -6.75 -29.59 32.80
N ALA A 18 -5.43 -29.58 32.59
CA ALA A 18 -4.64 -28.37 32.75
C ALA A 18 -5.08 -27.39 31.65
N LEU A 19 -5.79 -26.33 32.03
CA LEU A 19 -6.04 -25.18 31.15
C LEU A 19 -4.69 -24.52 30.86
N ALA A 20 -4.08 -24.87 29.73
CA ALA A 20 -2.92 -24.14 29.22
C ALA A 20 -3.38 -22.71 28.91
N LEU A 21 -2.96 -21.74 29.72
CA LEU A 21 -3.09 -20.32 29.39
C LEU A 21 -2.14 -20.04 28.24
N ALA A 22 -2.66 -20.01 27.02
CA ALA A 22 -1.90 -19.49 25.89
C ALA A 22 -1.55 -18.02 26.19
N PRO A 23 -0.29 -17.57 25.98
CA PRO A 23 0.03 -16.15 26.09
C PRO A 23 -0.86 -15.40 25.09
N ARG A 24 -1.56 -14.36 25.57
CA ARG A 24 -2.26 -13.43 24.68
C ARG A 24 -1.24 -12.90 23.67
N PRO A 25 -1.54 -12.90 22.36
CA PRO A 25 -0.71 -12.20 21.40
C PRO A 25 -0.56 -10.78 21.91
N VAL A 26 0.67 -10.39 22.25
CA VAL A 26 0.98 -8.99 22.51
C VAL A 26 0.93 -8.34 21.13
N GLU A 27 -0.26 -7.98 20.68
CA GLU A 27 -0.44 -7.10 19.53
C GLU A 27 0.39 -5.86 19.84
N ALA A 28 1.46 -5.64 19.08
CA ALA A 28 2.34 -4.50 19.27
C ALA A 28 1.48 -3.24 19.23
N ILE A 29 1.30 -2.59 20.38
CA ILE A 29 0.50 -1.38 20.50
C ILE A 29 1.34 -0.23 19.93
N SER A 30 1.51 -0.19 18.61
CA SER A 30 2.17 0.91 17.93
C SER A 30 1.28 2.14 18.08
N GLU A 31 1.76 3.16 18.79
CA GLU A 31 1.02 4.42 18.99
C GLU A 31 0.45 4.92 17.66
N PRO A 32 -0.86 5.26 17.60
CA PRO A 32 -1.46 5.74 16.37
C PRO A 32 -0.79 7.01 15.87
N ARG A 33 -0.40 7.03 14.59
CA ARG A 33 0.31 8.15 13.97
C ARG A 33 -0.30 8.47 12.61
N ALA A 34 -0.58 9.75 12.38
CA ALA A 34 -0.99 10.24 11.07
C ALA A 34 0.07 9.95 10.00
N PRO A 35 -0.32 9.83 8.72
CA PRO A 35 0.63 9.61 7.66
C PRO A 35 1.59 10.80 7.56
N HIS A 36 2.85 10.52 7.19
CA HIS A 36 3.85 11.51 6.79
C HIS A 36 4.66 10.93 5.64
N PHE A 37 5.14 11.79 4.73
CA PHE A 37 5.97 11.35 3.63
C PHE A 37 7.40 11.09 4.11
N LEU A 38 7.93 9.92 3.75
CA LEU A 38 9.37 9.64 3.82
C LEU A 38 10.06 10.05 2.51
N HIS A 39 9.34 9.89 1.39
CA HIS A 39 9.78 10.33 0.08
C HIS A 39 8.59 10.86 -0.71
N GLU A 40 8.59 12.17 -0.94
CA GLU A 40 7.68 12.77 -1.89
C GLU A 40 8.18 12.55 -3.32
N PRO A 41 7.27 12.43 -4.29
CA PRO A 41 7.64 12.36 -5.70
C PRO A 41 8.33 13.65 -6.15
N PRO A 42 9.13 13.64 -7.22
CA PRO A 42 9.67 14.86 -7.81
C PRO A 42 8.56 15.73 -8.40
N SER A 43 8.72 17.06 -8.36
CA SER A 43 7.72 18.02 -8.88
C SER A 43 7.57 17.99 -10.41
N ARG A 44 8.58 17.48 -11.11
CA ARG A 44 8.60 17.35 -12.57
C ARG A 44 9.24 16.02 -12.97
N VAL A 45 8.59 15.31 -13.88
CA VAL A 45 9.05 14.04 -14.45
C VAL A 45 9.01 14.17 -15.96
N GLU A 46 10.18 14.13 -16.59
CA GLU A 46 10.31 14.08 -18.04
C GLU A 46 10.91 12.75 -18.43
N PHE A 47 10.31 12.10 -19.43
CA PHE A 47 10.74 10.78 -19.85
C PHE A 47 10.47 10.58 -21.33
N LEU A 48 11.08 9.57 -21.93
CA LEU A 48 10.89 9.24 -23.33
C LEU A 48 9.90 8.09 -23.47
N ASN A 49 9.13 8.07 -24.54
CA ASN A 49 8.19 7.00 -24.82
C ASN A 49 8.86 5.62 -24.88
N GLY A 50 10.13 5.54 -25.27
CA GLY A 50 10.90 4.30 -25.27
C GLY A 50 11.41 3.82 -23.91
N THR A 51 11.48 4.70 -22.90
CA THR A 51 12.02 4.37 -21.57
C THR A 51 10.95 4.24 -20.50
N GLY A 52 9.84 4.97 -20.63
CA GLY A 52 8.87 5.09 -19.55
C GLY A 52 9.43 5.84 -18.34
N ALA A 53 8.67 5.83 -17.23
CA ALA A 53 9.04 6.41 -15.95
C ALA A 53 8.43 5.65 -14.76
N VAL A 54 9.11 5.73 -13.62
CA VAL A 54 8.59 5.30 -12.31
C VAL A 54 8.69 6.48 -11.36
N VAL A 55 7.57 6.86 -10.77
CA VAL A 55 7.46 7.99 -9.85
C VAL A 55 7.22 7.44 -8.44
N PRO A 56 8.25 7.42 -7.56
CA PRO A 56 8.11 6.86 -6.22
C PRO A 56 7.29 7.79 -5.32
N CYS A 57 6.51 7.19 -4.43
CA CYS A 57 5.87 7.90 -3.32
C CYS A 57 5.83 7.00 -2.10
N VAL A 58 6.52 7.39 -1.03
CA VAL A 58 6.65 6.57 0.18
C VAL A 58 6.15 7.37 1.37
N ALA A 59 5.18 6.79 2.08
CA ALA A 59 4.62 7.36 3.29
C ALA A 59 4.66 6.33 4.42
N HIS A 60 4.75 6.82 5.64
CA HIS A 60 4.74 6.01 6.85
C HIS A 60 3.71 6.55 7.85
N GLY A 61 3.27 5.70 8.76
CA GLY A 61 2.19 5.97 9.69
C GLY A 61 1.86 4.73 10.50
N SER A 62 1.01 4.88 11.51
CA SER A 62 0.56 3.77 12.35
C SER A 62 -0.97 3.85 12.49
N PRO A 63 -1.74 2.94 11.88
CA PRO A 63 -1.33 1.85 10.98
C PRO A 63 -0.61 2.33 9.69
N PRO A 64 0.13 1.45 8.98
CA PRO A 64 0.78 1.82 7.71
C PRO A 64 -0.22 2.39 6.70
N PRO A 65 0.08 3.55 6.06
CA PRO A 65 -0.85 4.18 5.15
C PRO A 65 -0.93 3.48 3.81
N ARG A 66 -2.13 3.44 3.24
CA ARG A 66 -2.35 3.08 1.83
C ARG A 66 -1.96 4.27 0.96
N VAL A 67 -1.09 4.03 -0.01
CA VAL A 67 -0.70 5.02 -1.02
C VAL A 67 -1.58 4.88 -2.27
N THR A 68 -2.07 6.01 -2.78
CA THR A 68 -2.85 6.12 -4.02
C THR A 68 -2.45 7.36 -4.80
N TRP A 69 -2.91 7.45 -6.04
CA TRP A 69 -2.68 8.60 -6.89
C TRP A 69 -3.99 9.23 -7.36
N SER A 70 -3.96 10.54 -7.54
CA SER A 70 -5.08 11.32 -8.09
C SER A 70 -4.61 12.26 -9.20
N THR A 71 -5.57 12.74 -10.00
CA THR A 71 -5.37 13.91 -10.85
C THR A 71 -5.21 15.17 -10.00
N ARG A 72 -4.79 16.28 -10.62
CA ARG A 72 -4.80 17.61 -10.00
C ARG A 72 -6.18 18.01 -9.44
N ALA A 73 -7.28 17.56 -10.05
CA ALA A 73 -8.62 17.87 -9.57
C ALA A 73 -9.09 16.94 -8.43
N GLY A 74 -8.22 16.04 -7.95
CA GLY A 74 -8.53 15.13 -6.85
C GLY A 74 -9.27 13.86 -7.28
N GLN A 75 -9.43 13.60 -8.58
CA GLN A 75 -10.07 12.37 -9.05
C GLN A 75 -9.09 11.19 -8.91
N PRO A 76 -9.54 10.04 -8.38
CA PRO A 76 -8.68 8.87 -8.25
C PRO A 76 -8.18 8.42 -9.63
N LEU A 77 -6.91 8.03 -9.72
CA LEU A 77 -6.39 7.44 -10.94
C LEU A 77 -6.85 5.98 -11.07
N HIS A 78 -7.22 5.63 -12.29
CA HIS A 78 -7.45 4.25 -12.70
C HIS A 78 -6.26 3.75 -13.51
N GLU A 79 -6.06 2.43 -13.48
CA GLU A 79 -5.11 1.77 -14.36
C GLU A 79 -5.56 1.92 -15.81
N VAL A 80 -4.58 2.16 -16.67
CA VAL A 80 -4.76 2.21 -18.12
C VAL A 80 -3.87 1.11 -18.68
N PRO A 81 -4.43 0.01 -19.22
CA PRO A 81 -3.64 -1.11 -19.71
C PRO A 81 -2.50 -0.66 -20.62
N GLY A 82 -1.27 -1.05 -20.28
CA GLY A 82 -0.05 -0.70 -21.02
C GLY A 82 0.48 0.72 -20.79
N LEU A 83 -0.28 1.65 -20.22
CA LEU A 83 0.10 3.08 -20.16
C LEU A 83 0.23 3.64 -18.74
N ARG A 84 -0.51 3.09 -17.76
CA ARG A 84 -0.44 3.55 -16.37
C ARG A 84 -0.87 2.46 -15.39
N HIS A 85 -0.05 2.20 -14.38
CA HIS A 85 -0.42 1.34 -13.25
C HIS A 85 0.26 1.81 -11.95
N MET A 86 -0.21 1.29 -10.81
CA MET A 86 0.35 1.60 -9.50
C MET A 86 0.98 0.35 -8.90
N ARG A 87 2.20 0.46 -8.38
CA ARG A 87 2.88 -0.65 -7.71
C ARG A 87 2.46 -0.74 -6.25
N ALA A 88 2.65 -1.91 -5.66
CA ALA A 88 2.38 -2.15 -4.24
C ALA A 88 3.25 -1.31 -3.29
N ASP A 89 4.41 -0.81 -3.78
CA ASP A 89 5.28 0.10 -3.05
C ASP A 89 4.79 1.57 -3.06
N GLY A 90 3.64 1.85 -3.71
CA GLY A 90 3.07 3.19 -3.84
C GLY A 90 3.54 3.97 -5.06
N SER A 91 4.46 3.44 -5.86
CA SER A 91 4.98 4.14 -7.05
C SER A 91 3.96 4.16 -8.20
N LEU A 92 3.87 5.28 -8.90
CA LEU A 92 3.16 5.40 -10.17
C LEU A 92 4.09 4.98 -11.32
N VAL A 93 3.65 4.06 -12.17
CA VAL A 93 4.42 3.59 -13.31
C VAL A 93 3.76 4.03 -14.61
N LEU A 94 4.58 4.60 -15.48
CA LEU A 94 4.27 4.99 -16.84
C LEU A 94 5.17 4.16 -17.76
N PRO A 95 4.72 3.00 -18.26
CA PRO A 95 5.55 2.11 -19.05
C PRO A 95 5.99 2.76 -20.38
N PRO A 96 7.00 2.17 -21.07
CA PRO A 96 7.26 2.49 -22.46
C PRO A 96 6.00 2.29 -23.32
N PHE A 97 5.80 3.16 -24.31
CA PHE A 97 4.61 3.18 -25.15
C PHE A 97 4.95 3.61 -26.60
N ARG A 98 4.11 3.20 -27.56
CA ARG A 98 4.26 3.64 -28.96
C ARG A 98 3.75 5.06 -29.12
N ALA A 99 4.27 5.82 -30.08
CA ALA A 99 3.83 7.20 -30.32
C ALA A 99 2.31 7.30 -30.56
N GLU A 100 1.71 6.31 -31.23
CA GLU A 100 0.27 6.20 -31.48
C GLU A 100 -0.59 5.99 -30.21
N ASP A 101 0.01 5.48 -29.13
CA ASP A 101 -0.66 5.26 -27.84
C ASP A 101 -0.54 6.47 -26.89
N PHE A 102 0.02 7.58 -27.37
CA PHE A 102 0.11 8.80 -26.58
C PHE A 102 -1.29 9.27 -26.16
N LYS A 103 -1.39 9.63 -24.88
CA LYS A 103 -2.61 10.12 -24.24
C LYS A 103 -2.27 11.28 -23.34
N GLU A 104 -2.88 12.43 -23.57
CA GLU A 104 -2.57 13.65 -22.83
C GLU A 104 -2.83 13.50 -21.32
N ASP A 105 -3.92 12.83 -20.93
CA ASP A 105 -4.31 12.56 -19.55
C ASP A 105 -3.41 11.52 -18.83
N VAL A 106 -2.52 10.86 -19.58
CA VAL A 106 -1.52 9.91 -19.06
C VAL A 106 -0.11 10.49 -19.10
N HIS A 107 0.28 11.00 -20.27
CA HIS A 107 1.67 11.30 -20.61
C HIS A 107 2.00 12.80 -20.55
N SER A 108 1.00 13.68 -20.45
CA SER A 108 1.16 15.12 -20.25
C SER A 108 0.18 15.63 -19.19
N ALA A 109 0.31 15.09 -17.99
CA ALA A 109 -0.66 15.27 -16.90
C ALA A 109 0.00 15.79 -15.61
N VAL A 110 -0.86 16.24 -14.69
CA VAL A 110 -0.45 16.59 -13.33
C VAL A 110 -1.07 15.60 -12.35
N TYR A 111 -0.22 14.92 -11.60
CA TYR A 111 -0.61 13.92 -10.60
C TYR A 111 -0.33 14.38 -9.18
N ARG A 112 -0.99 13.74 -8.23
CA ARG A 112 -0.74 13.92 -6.80
C ARG A 112 -0.79 12.57 -6.10
N CYS A 113 0.19 12.33 -5.23
CA CYS A 113 0.20 11.15 -4.38
C CYS A 113 -0.61 11.43 -3.10
N LEU A 114 -1.42 10.47 -2.68
CA LEU A 114 -2.22 10.52 -1.46
C LEU A 114 -1.86 9.34 -0.56
N ALA A 115 -1.59 9.61 0.72
CA ALA A 115 -1.33 8.59 1.73
C ALA A 115 -2.40 8.66 2.82
N THR A 116 -3.09 7.54 3.04
CA THR A 116 -4.26 7.47 3.93
C THR A 116 -4.13 6.33 4.93
N ASN A 117 -4.36 6.62 6.22
CA ASN A 117 -4.61 5.61 7.24
C ASN A 117 -5.80 6.04 8.12
N SER A 118 -6.10 5.29 9.18
CA SER A 118 -7.20 5.61 10.11
C SER A 118 -7.01 6.92 10.87
N MET A 119 -5.80 7.48 10.89
CA MET A 119 -5.49 8.75 11.55
C MET A 119 -5.60 9.96 10.62
N GLY A 120 -5.68 9.76 9.31
CA GLY A 120 -5.91 10.85 8.36
C GLY A 120 -5.38 10.57 6.95
N THR A 121 -5.42 11.62 6.13
CA THR A 121 -4.94 11.63 4.74
C THR A 121 -4.05 12.84 4.50
N ILE A 122 -2.91 12.63 3.86
CA ILE A 122 -2.04 13.70 3.36
C ILE A 122 -1.86 13.57 1.84
N GLY A 123 -1.53 14.67 1.17
CA GLY A 123 -1.26 14.68 -0.26
C GLY A 123 0.04 15.39 -0.60
N SER A 124 0.84 14.82 -1.50
CA SER A 124 2.11 15.40 -1.95
C SER A 124 1.91 16.74 -2.65
N HIS A 125 2.99 17.41 -3.05
CA HIS A 125 2.89 18.47 -4.05
C HIS A 125 2.49 17.93 -5.45
N ASP A 126 2.21 18.86 -6.37
CA ASP A 126 1.86 18.56 -7.77
C ASP A 126 3.06 17.98 -8.53
N VAL A 127 2.86 16.81 -9.17
CA VAL A 127 3.84 16.13 -10.00
C VAL A 127 3.50 16.36 -11.47
N ARG A 128 4.28 17.18 -12.16
CA ARG A 128 4.08 17.46 -13.59
C ARG A 128 4.82 16.43 -14.44
N VAL A 129 4.07 15.59 -15.13
CA VAL A 129 4.61 14.55 -16.01
C VAL A 129 4.55 15.02 -17.46
N ARG A 130 5.64 14.81 -18.21
CA ARG A 130 5.69 15.03 -19.67
C ARG A 130 6.52 13.94 -20.35
N ALA A 131 5.90 13.24 -21.32
CA ALA A 131 6.61 12.33 -22.20
C ALA A 131 7.09 13.06 -23.47
N GLY A 132 8.33 12.79 -23.87
CA GLY A 132 8.89 13.14 -25.16
C GLY A 132 9.00 11.92 -26.08
N GLU A 133 9.23 12.16 -27.37
CA GLU A 133 9.43 11.11 -28.36
C GLU A 133 10.92 10.82 -28.56
N LEU A 134 11.33 9.55 -28.44
CA LEU A 134 12.72 9.13 -28.54
C LEU A 134 13.34 9.46 -29.92
N SER A 135 12.55 9.40 -31.00
CA SER A 135 12.98 9.73 -32.38
C SER A 135 13.42 11.19 -32.53
N GLN A 136 12.82 12.11 -31.75
CA GLN A 136 13.13 13.54 -31.78
C GLN A 136 14.44 13.88 -31.08
N VAL A 137 14.91 13.02 -30.16
CA VAL A 137 16.17 13.22 -29.42
C VAL A 137 17.40 12.88 -30.29
N PHE A 138 17.27 11.95 -31.22
CA PHE A 138 18.35 11.55 -32.13
C PHE A 138 18.38 12.32 -33.46
N SER A 139 17.47 13.27 -33.62
CA SER A 139 17.36 14.12 -34.83
C SER A 139 18.02 15.50 -34.66
N ALA A 140 18.79 15.70 -33.58
CA ALA A 140 19.46 16.96 -33.23
C ALA A 140 20.98 16.88 -33.41
#